data_AF-A0A8J8TKN6-F1
#
_entry.id   AF-A0A8J8TKN6-F1
#
_cell.length_a   1.000
_cell.length_b   1.000
_cell.length_c   1.000
_cell.angle_alpha   90.00
_cell.angle_beta   90.00
_cell.angle_gamma   90.00
#
_symmetry.space_group_name_H-M   'P 1'
#
loop_
_entity.id
_entity.type
_entity.pdbx_description
1 polymer ?
#
loop_
_entity_poly.entity_id
_entity_poly.type
_entity_poly.pdbx_seq_one_letter_code
_entity_poly.pdbx_strand_id
1 'polypeptide(L)' 'MKWNLGIISDEISQDFEHSLKVISELGANFVEIRNLWNKNV' A
#
# COMPACT_ATOMS: atom_id res chain seq x y z
N MET A 1 23.58 -5.67 -3.68
CA MET A 1 22.43 -5.89 -2.77
C MET A 1 21.23 -5.19 -3.41
N LYS A 2 20.10 -5.87 -3.60
CA LYS A 2 18.85 -5.24 -4.10
C LYS A 2 17.91 -5.04 -2.92
N TRP A 3 17.29 -3.87 -2.82
CA TRP A 3 16.31 -3.53 -1.80
C TRP A 3 14.90 -3.84 -2.31
N ASN A 4 14.02 -4.24 -1.40
CA ASN A 4 12.59 -4.37 -1.69
C ASN A 4 11.92 -3.02 -1.39
N LEU A 5 11.25 -2.45 -2.40
CA LEU A 5 10.46 -1.23 -2.24
C LEU A 5 9.03 -1.61 -1.84
N GLY A 6 8.60 -1.13 -0.67
CA GLY A 6 7.23 -1.28 -0.18
C GLY A 6 6.63 0.06 0.25
N ILE A 7 5.30 0.14 0.21
CA ILE A 7 4.51 1.33 0.61
C ILE A 7 3.42 0.88 1.57
N ILE A 8 3.12 1.68 2.61
CA ILE A 8 1.99 1.45 3.51
C ILE A 8 0.72 2.02 2.86
N SER A 9 -0.33 1.21 2.71
CA SER A 9 -1.58 1.62 2.03
C SER A 9 -2.20 2.89 2.59
N ASP A 10 -2.15 3.03 3.92
CA ASP A 10 -2.78 4.11 4.68
C ASP A 10 -2.14 5.48 4.43
N GLU A 11 -0.88 5.52 3.97
CA GLU A 11 -0.18 6.75 3.58
C GLU A 11 -0.65 7.30 2.22
N ILE A 12 -1.42 6.50 1.47
CA ILE A 12 -2.02 6.89 0.18
C ILE A 12 -3.50 7.22 0.35
N SER A 13 -4.31 6.26 0.83
CA SER A 13 -5.76 6.40 1.02
C SER A 13 -6.35 5.25 1.85
N GLN A 14 -7.49 5.50 2.50
CA GLN A 14 -8.32 4.44 3.12
C GLN A 14 -9.18 3.68 2.10
N ASP A 15 -9.29 4.16 0.86
CA ASP A 15 -9.82 3.38 -0.26
C ASP A 15 -8.72 2.42 -0.76
N PHE A 16 -8.91 1.13 -0.48
CA PHE A 16 -7.92 0.10 -0.75
C PHE A 16 -7.59 -0.05 -2.24
N GLU A 17 -8.62 -0.03 -3.10
CA GLU A 17 -8.42 -0.22 -4.54
C GLU A 17 -7.67 0.98 -5.14
N HIS A 18 -8.02 2.18 -4.70
CA HIS A 18 -7.30 3.39 -5.08
C HIS A 18 -5.84 3.33 -4.64
N SER A 19 -5.57 2.95 -3.39
CA SER A 19 -4.21 2.83 -2.85
C SER A 19 -3.38 1.83 -3.64
N LEU A 20 -3.92 0.64 -3.94
CA LEU A 20 -3.21 -0.36 -4.74
C LEU A 20 -2.91 0.11 -6.17
N LYS A 21 -3.84 0.83 -6.80
CA LYS A 21 -3.64 1.40 -8.13
C LYS A 21 -2.44 2.37 -8.14
N VAL A 22 -2.40 3.30 -7.19
CA VAL A 22 -1.31 4.29 -7.07
C VAL A 22 0.02 3.61 -6.76
N ILE A 23 0.05 2.65 -5.81
CA ILE A 23 1.26 1.90 -5.43
C ILE A 23 1.83 1.15 -6.64
N SER A 24 0.96 0.55 -7.48
CA SER A 24 1.37 -0.11 -8.72
C SER A 24 1.98 0.87 -9.72
N GLU A 25 1.39 2.06 -9.89
CA GLU A 25 1.91 3.11 -10.77
C GLU A 25 3.27 3.67 -10.29
N LEU A 26 3.53 3.64 -8.98
CA LEU A 26 4.81 4.02 -8.36
C LEU A 26 5.91 2.95 -8.49
N GLY A 27 5.59 1.74 -8.99
CA GLY A 27 6.55 0.67 -9.19
C GLY A 27 7.00 -0.05 -7.91
N ALA A 28 6.24 0.08 -6.82
CA ALA A 28 6.46 -0.69 -5.60
C ALA A 28 5.93 -2.12 -5.79
N ASN A 29 6.71 -3.10 -5.33
CA ASN A 29 6.36 -4.53 -5.46
C ASN A 29 5.75 -5.11 -4.18
N PHE A 30 5.74 -4.33 -3.10
CA PHE A 30 5.26 -4.73 -1.80
C PHE A 30 4.32 -3.64 -1.25
N VAL A 31 3.29 -4.08 -0.54
CA VAL A 31 2.38 -3.19 0.19
C VAL A 31 2.26 -3.69 1.62
N GLU A 32 2.37 -2.78 2.58
CA GLU A 32 2.00 -3.04 3.96
C GLU A 32 0.57 -2.53 4.15
N ILE A 33 -0.29 -3.40 4.69
CA ILE A 33 -1.69 -3.09 4.96
C ILE A 33 -1.83 -2.96 6.47
N ARG A 34 -2.35 -1.83 6.96
CA ARG A 34 -2.52 -1.57 8.40
C ARG A 34 -3.97 -1.47 8.81
N ASN A 35 -4.76 -0.64 8.12
CA ASN A 35 -6.19 -0.52 8.42
C ASN A 35 -7.04 -0.72 7.15
N LEU A 36 -8.02 -1.60 7.27
CA LEU A 36 -9.02 -1.85 6.25
C LEU A 36 -10.38 -1.95 6.93
N TRP A 37 -11.39 -1.31 6.34
CA TRP A 37 -12.77 -1.37 6.83
C TRP A 37 -12.89 -1.04 8.33
N ASN A 38 -12.19 0.01 8.78
CA ASN A 38 -12.11 0.43 10.19
C ASN A 38 -11.60 -0.64 11.16
N LYS A 39 -10.80 -1.58 10.68
CA LYS A 39 -10.13 -2.59 11.49
C LYS A 39 -8.64 -2.57 11.23
N ASN A 40 -7.87 -2.75 12.30
CA ASN A 40 -6.47 -3.06 12.18
C ASN A 40 -6.33 -4.51 11.69
N VAL A 41 -5.53 -4.73 10.65
CA VAL A 41 -5.38 -6.02 9.95
C VAL A 41 -3.94 -6.52 9.97
#